data_AF-A0A9D8DSI9-F1
#
_entry.id   AF-A0A9D8DSI9-F1
#
_cell.length_a   1.000
_cell.length_b   1.000
_cell.length_c   1.000
_cell.angle_alpha   90.00
_cell.angle_beta   90.00
_cell.angle_gamma   90.00
#
_symmetry.space_group_name_H-M   'P 1'
#
loop_
_entity.id
_entity.type
_entity.pdbx_description
1 polymer ?
#
loop_
_entity_poly.entity_id
_entity_poly.type
_entity_poly.pdbx_seq_one_letter_code
_entity_poly.pdbx_strand_id
1 'polypeptide(L)'
;MLNVRRLGPAPIDYAVAWDLQRQVHDNVVAGEQPDTLLLLEHASVYTAGRRTELLDRPVDGTPVVDVDRGGRITWHGPGQLVGYPIVRLPMPLDVVAHVRRLEGALMATCSDVGVETVRVDGRSGVWVPADSCGPDRKVAAIGVRVSRGVTLHGFALNCDCDLAAFDRIVPCGIRDAEVTSLTRELGRDVTVAEMLPIVQAHAVEALSGVGSTT
;
A
#
# COMPACT_ATOMS: atom_id res chain seq x y z
N MET A 1 -7.18 -18.24 -10.61
CA MET A 1 -6.00 -17.58 -11.23
C MET A 1 -6.13 -16.09 -10.97
N LEU A 2 -5.13 -15.47 -10.34
CA LEU A 2 -5.11 -14.03 -10.05
C LEU A 2 -4.85 -13.25 -11.34
N ASN A 3 -5.71 -12.27 -11.66
CA ASN A 3 -5.52 -11.35 -12.78
C ASN A 3 -4.65 -10.16 -12.34
N VAL A 4 -3.53 -9.91 -13.00
CA VAL A 4 -2.67 -8.77 -12.68
C VAL A 4 -2.77 -7.70 -13.75
N ARG A 5 -3.07 -6.46 -13.35
CA ARG A 5 -3.18 -5.32 -14.24
C ARG A 5 -2.22 -4.22 -13.80
N ARG A 6 -1.26 -3.92 -14.68
CA ARG A 6 -0.37 -2.75 -14.56
C ARG A 6 -1.07 -1.58 -15.24
N LEU A 7 -1.30 -0.48 -14.55
CA LEU A 7 -2.05 0.65 -15.08
C LEU A 7 -1.13 1.82 -15.37
N GLY A 8 -1.23 2.33 -16.61
CA GLY A 8 -0.50 3.49 -17.10
C GLY A 8 1.01 3.25 -17.27
N PRO A 9 1.67 4.10 -18.05
CA PRO A 9 3.07 4.47 -17.84
C PRO A 9 3.21 5.79 -17.04
N ALA A 10 2.09 6.47 -16.78
CA ALA A 10 2.04 7.77 -16.09
C ALA A 10 1.15 7.69 -14.85
N PRO A 11 1.38 8.57 -13.85
CA PRO A 11 0.58 8.58 -12.63
C PRO A 11 -0.91 8.84 -12.90
N ILE A 12 -1.77 8.11 -12.19
CA ILE A 12 -3.23 8.11 -12.37
C ILE A 12 -3.90 8.97 -11.30
N ASP A 13 -4.93 9.73 -11.68
CA ASP A 13 -5.78 10.43 -10.71
C ASP A 13 -6.42 9.46 -9.71
N TYR A 14 -6.45 9.86 -8.44
CA TYR A 14 -6.93 8.99 -7.36
C TYR A 14 -8.40 8.59 -7.54
N ALA A 15 -9.27 9.52 -7.94
CA ALA A 15 -10.70 9.24 -8.09
C ALA A 15 -10.94 8.24 -9.22
N VAL A 16 -10.23 8.39 -10.34
CA VAL A 16 -10.30 7.45 -11.48
C VAL A 16 -9.91 6.03 -11.08
N ALA A 17 -8.79 5.86 -10.37
CA ALA A 17 -8.39 4.54 -9.90
C ALA A 17 -9.34 3.99 -8.83
N TRP A 18 -9.93 4.84 -7.99
CA TRP A 18 -10.86 4.41 -6.95
C TRP A 18 -12.21 3.97 -7.53
N ASP A 19 -12.70 4.61 -8.59
CA ASP A 19 -13.84 4.14 -9.38
C ASP A 19 -13.54 2.77 -10.00
N LEU A 20 -12.34 2.61 -10.58
CA LEU A 20 -11.91 1.33 -11.13
C LEU A 20 -11.84 0.22 -10.07
N GLN A 21 -11.33 0.53 -8.88
CA GLN A 21 -11.32 -0.43 -7.77
C GLN A 21 -12.74 -0.91 -7.42
N ARG A 22 -13.70 0.02 -7.34
CA ARG A 22 -15.11 -0.31 -7.05
C ARG A 22 -15.73 -1.17 -8.13
N GLN A 23 -15.51 -0.84 -9.41
CA GLN A 23 -15.97 -1.63 -10.54
C GLN A 23 -15.41 -3.06 -10.51
N VAL A 24 -14.08 -3.19 -10.34
CA VAL A 24 -13.43 -4.50 -10.27
C VAL A 24 -13.93 -5.30 -9.08
N HIS A 25 -14.08 -4.66 -7.92
CA HIS A 25 -14.62 -5.29 -6.72
C HIS A 25 -16.05 -5.81 -6.94
N ASP A 26 -16.93 -5.04 -7.56
CA ASP A 26 -18.31 -5.47 -7.84
C ASP A 26 -18.33 -6.71 -8.74
N ASN A 27 -17.50 -6.74 -9.79
CA ASN A 27 -17.37 -7.88 -10.68
C ASN A 27 -16.79 -9.12 -9.96
N VAL A 28 -15.78 -8.94 -9.09
CA VAL A 28 -15.20 -10.04 -8.29
C VAL A 28 -16.23 -10.58 -7.30
N VAL A 29 -17.01 -9.72 -6.65
CA VAL A 29 -18.10 -10.11 -5.76
C VAL A 29 -19.14 -10.95 -6.51
N ALA A 30 -19.54 -10.51 -7.70
CA ALA A 30 -20.51 -11.20 -8.57
C ALA A 30 -19.98 -12.50 -9.19
N GLY A 31 -18.67 -12.74 -9.15
CA GLY A 31 -18.04 -13.90 -9.79
C GLY A 31 -17.87 -13.75 -11.31
N GLU A 32 -18.03 -12.52 -11.83
CA GLU A 32 -17.91 -12.17 -13.26
C GLU A 32 -16.47 -11.87 -13.66
N GLN A 33 -15.59 -11.64 -12.68
CA GLN A 33 -14.16 -11.41 -12.88
C GLN A 33 -13.36 -12.19 -11.82
N PRO A 34 -12.19 -12.76 -12.16
CA PRO A 34 -11.30 -13.35 -11.17
C PRO A 34 -10.75 -12.27 -10.22
N ASP A 35 -10.29 -12.72 -9.05
CA ASP A 35 -9.46 -11.92 -8.14
C ASP A 35 -8.41 -11.13 -8.94
N THR A 36 -8.24 -9.86 -8.59
CA THR A 36 -7.45 -8.93 -9.41
C THR A 36 -6.49 -8.12 -8.55
N LEU A 37 -5.23 -8.02 -8.99
CA LEU A 37 -4.23 -7.10 -8.43
C LEU A 37 -4.02 -5.95 -9.43
N LEU A 38 -4.31 -4.72 -9.00
CA LEU A 38 -3.95 -3.51 -9.75
C LEU A 38 -2.60 -2.99 -9.23
N LEU A 39 -1.69 -2.62 -10.12
CA LEU A 39 -0.41 -1.97 -9.80
C LEU A 39 -0.30 -0.67 -10.59
N LEU A 40 0.01 0.43 -9.91
CA LEU A 40 0.00 1.79 -10.49
C LEU A 40 0.79 2.79 -9.65
N GLU A 41 0.93 4.00 -10.18
CA GLU A 41 1.33 5.20 -9.45
C GLU A 41 0.20 6.22 -9.45
N HIS A 42 0.17 7.09 -8.44
CA HIS A 42 -0.81 8.17 -8.34
C HIS A 42 -0.22 9.53 -8.65
N ALA A 43 -1.03 10.42 -9.23
CA ALA A 43 -0.75 11.85 -9.09
C ALA A 43 -0.73 12.23 -7.59
N SER A 44 0.06 13.24 -7.21
CA SER A 44 0.22 13.61 -5.80
C SER A 44 -1.13 13.86 -5.12
N VAL A 45 -1.42 13.12 -4.06
CA VAL A 45 -2.70 13.13 -3.35
C VAL A 45 -2.53 12.75 -1.88
N TYR A 46 -3.22 13.47 -1.00
CA TYR A 46 -3.42 13.03 0.38
C TYR A 46 -4.75 12.31 0.49
N THR A 47 -4.76 11.15 1.16
CA THR A 47 -5.99 10.39 1.42
C THR A 47 -6.19 10.19 2.91
N ALA A 48 -7.37 10.51 3.42
CA ALA A 48 -7.75 10.37 4.82
C ALA A 48 -8.64 9.14 5.01
N GLY A 49 -8.10 8.10 5.66
CA GLY A 49 -8.88 6.93 6.07
C GLY A 49 -9.79 7.22 7.27
N ARG A 50 -10.65 6.26 7.62
CA ARG A 50 -11.71 6.41 8.64
C ARG A 50 -11.25 6.84 10.04
N ARG A 51 -9.97 6.69 10.38
CA ARG A 51 -9.41 7.03 11.71
C ARG A 51 -8.61 8.34 11.72
N THR A 52 -8.64 9.10 10.63
CA THR A 52 -7.87 10.35 10.50
C THR A 52 -8.41 11.43 11.43
N GLU A 53 -7.54 11.99 12.26
CA GLU A 53 -7.88 13.14 13.10
C GLU A 53 -7.58 14.47 12.38
N LEU A 54 -8.23 15.56 12.77
CA LEU A 54 -8.00 16.87 12.15
C LEU A 54 -6.54 17.32 12.26
N LEU A 55 -5.87 17.00 13.39
CA LEU A 55 -4.47 17.33 13.64
C LEU A 55 -3.48 16.50 12.81
N ASP A 56 -3.95 15.43 12.15
CA ASP A 56 -3.10 14.63 11.28
C ASP A 56 -3.06 15.22 9.85
N ARG A 57 -4.00 16.10 9.49
CA ARG A 57 -4.16 16.68 8.14
C ARG A 57 -3.17 17.82 7.88
N PRO A 58 -2.86 18.12 6.60
CA PRO A 58 -2.12 19.32 6.24
C PRO A 58 -2.81 20.59 6.76
N VAL A 59 -2.03 21.48 7.35
CA VAL A 59 -2.51 22.78 7.87
C VAL A 59 -2.35 23.93 6.87
N ASP A 60 -1.75 23.65 5.71
CA ASP A 60 -1.47 24.62 4.63
C ASP A 60 -2.61 24.75 3.60
N GLY A 61 -3.73 24.06 3.83
CA GLY A 61 -4.88 24.05 2.91
C GLY A 61 -4.76 23.07 1.74
N THR A 62 -3.73 22.21 1.72
CA THR A 62 -3.60 21.19 0.67
C THR A 62 -4.82 20.26 0.66
N PRO A 63 -5.45 19.99 -0.51
CA PRO A 63 -6.61 19.12 -0.60
C PRO A 63 -6.35 17.70 -0.09
N VAL A 64 -7.34 17.14 0.61
CA VAL A 64 -7.32 15.77 1.13
C VAL A 64 -8.58 15.05 0.67
N VAL A 65 -8.43 13.84 0.13
CA VAL A 65 -9.55 12.99 -0.27
C VAL A 65 -9.94 12.08 0.89
N ASP A 66 -11.17 12.23 1.38
CA ASP A 66 -11.73 11.33 2.40
C ASP A 66 -12.14 9.99 1.78
N VAL A 67 -11.66 8.90 2.37
CA VAL A 67 -11.78 7.54 1.82
C VAL A 67 -12.18 6.52 2.89
N ASP A 68 -12.72 5.39 2.44
CA ASP A 68 -13.34 4.38 3.30
C ASP A 68 -12.37 3.27 3.78
N ARG A 69 -11.08 3.35 3.43
CA ARG A 69 -10.05 2.43 3.91
C ARG A 69 -9.82 2.52 5.41
N GLY A 70 -9.25 1.45 5.96
CA GLY A 70 -8.67 1.49 7.30
C GLY A 70 -7.47 2.44 7.39
N GLY A 71 -7.02 2.68 8.62
CA GLY A 71 -5.90 3.58 8.91
C GLY A 71 -6.29 5.06 8.94
N ARG A 72 -5.27 5.90 9.07
CA ARG A 72 -5.38 7.37 9.11
C ARG A 72 -4.91 7.98 7.78
N ILE A 73 -4.49 9.24 7.79
CA ILE A 73 -3.99 9.93 6.60
C ILE A 73 -2.69 9.31 6.07
N THR A 74 -2.52 9.36 4.75
CA THR A 74 -1.28 9.06 4.05
C THR A 74 -1.18 9.94 2.80
N TRP A 75 -0.01 9.93 2.18
CA TRP A 75 0.22 10.51 0.86
C TRP A 75 0.53 9.42 -0.17
N HIS A 76 0.13 9.67 -1.42
CA HIS A 76 0.54 8.93 -2.60
C HIS A 76 0.99 9.91 -3.68
N GLY A 77 1.94 9.50 -4.52
CA GLY A 77 2.40 10.32 -5.63
C GLY A 77 3.40 9.60 -6.54
N PRO A 78 4.00 10.32 -7.50
CA PRO A 78 5.03 9.76 -8.38
C PRO A 78 6.20 9.19 -7.57
N GLY A 79 6.73 8.05 -8.02
CA GLY A 79 7.80 7.31 -7.36
C GLY A 79 7.35 6.44 -6.19
N GLN A 80 6.04 6.28 -6.00
CA GLN A 80 5.46 5.38 -5.01
C GLN A 80 4.62 4.31 -5.71
N LEU A 81 5.02 3.05 -5.59
CA LEU A 81 4.29 1.92 -6.18
C LEU A 81 3.09 1.56 -5.31
N VAL A 82 1.89 1.74 -5.86
CA VAL A 82 0.62 1.42 -5.22
C VAL A 82 0.08 0.11 -5.76
N GLY A 83 -0.34 -0.77 -4.85
CA GLY A 83 -0.96 -2.05 -5.19
C GLY A 83 -2.33 -2.20 -4.56
N TYR A 84 -3.33 -2.53 -5.38
CA TYR A 84 -4.70 -2.82 -4.94
C TYR A 84 -5.07 -4.28 -5.20
N PRO A 85 -4.80 -5.19 -4.24
CA PRO A 85 -5.33 -6.55 -4.28
C PRO A 85 -6.83 -6.50 -3.98
N ILE A 86 -7.65 -6.80 -4.99
CA ILE A 86 -9.09 -6.95 -4.93
C ILE A 86 -9.39 -8.44 -5.03
N VAL A 87 -9.34 -9.11 -3.88
CA VAL A 87 -9.37 -10.56 -3.76
C VAL A 87 -10.43 -11.02 -2.77
N ARG A 88 -11.03 -12.17 -3.03
CA ARG A 88 -11.96 -12.82 -2.10
C ARG A 88 -11.19 -13.44 -0.94
N LEU A 89 -11.60 -13.15 0.29
CA LEU A 89 -11.03 -13.78 1.48
C LEU A 89 -11.84 -15.02 1.88
N PRO A 90 -11.16 -16.08 2.39
CA PRO A 90 -11.85 -17.25 2.91
C PRO A 90 -12.67 -16.90 4.16
N MET A 91 -13.68 -17.73 4.44
CA MET A 91 -14.47 -17.64 5.66
C MET A 91 -13.93 -18.60 6.73
N PRO A 92 -13.88 -18.22 8.01
CA PRO A 92 -14.22 -16.90 8.55
C PRO A 92 -13.20 -15.81 8.13
N LEU A 93 -13.69 -14.57 7.95
CA LEU A 93 -12.84 -13.45 7.51
C LEU A 93 -11.73 -13.16 8.52
N ASP A 94 -10.49 -13.19 8.05
CA ASP A 94 -9.32 -12.75 8.80
C ASP A 94 -8.56 -11.65 8.04
N VAL A 95 -8.93 -10.41 8.35
CA VAL A 95 -8.32 -9.21 7.75
C VAL A 95 -6.88 -9.03 8.25
N VAL A 96 -6.58 -9.42 9.49
CA VAL A 96 -5.24 -9.29 10.07
C VAL A 96 -4.28 -10.25 9.37
N ALA A 97 -4.68 -11.50 9.13
CA ALA A 97 -3.90 -12.44 8.34
C ALA A 97 -3.69 -11.95 6.90
N HIS A 98 -4.68 -11.31 6.28
CA HIS A 98 -4.51 -10.70 4.97
C HIS A 98 -3.47 -9.56 4.99
N VAL A 99 -3.54 -8.65 5.97
CA VAL A 99 -2.51 -7.60 6.14
C VAL A 99 -1.12 -8.21 6.35
N ARG A 100 -0.99 -9.23 7.20
CA ARG A 100 0.29 -9.92 7.46
C ARG A 100 0.88 -10.59 6.21
N ARG A 101 0.02 -11.11 5.31
CA ARG A 101 0.44 -11.64 4.01
C ARG A 101 1.02 -10.54 3.12
N LEU A 102 0.36 -9.38 3.03
CA LEU A 102 0.87 -8.23 2.28
C LEU A 102 2.18 -7.70 2.87
N GLU A 103 2.29 -7.62 4.20
CA GLU A 103 3.55 -7.28 4.87
C GLU A 103 4.66 -8.27 4.49
N GLY A 104 4.37 -9.58 4.49
CA GLY A 104 5.35 -10.60 4.11
C GLY A 104 5.84 -10.44 2.67
N ALA A 105 4.92 -10.22 1.72
CA ALA A 105 5.28 -10.01 0.31
C ALA A 105 6.16 -8.77 0.12
N LEU A 106 5.85 -7.66 0.80
CA LEU A 106 6.61 -6.42 0.72
C LEU A 106 7.96 -6.52 1.43
N MET A 107 8.03 -7.23 2.55
CA MET A 107 9.30 -7.52 3.22
C MET A 107 10.22 -8.36 2.33
N ALA A 108 9.69 -9.41 1.69
CA ALA A 108 10.45 -10.22 0.73
C ALA A 108 10.94 -9.39 -0.47
N THR A 109 10.08 -8.51 -0.99
CA THR A 109 10.45 -7.54 -2.03
C THR A 109 11.61 -6.64 -1.58
N CYS A 110 11.59 -6.13 -0.35
CA CYS A 110 12.67 -5.30 0.18
C CYS A 110 13.98 -6.09 0.35
N SER A 111 13.87 -7.34 0.82
CA SER A 111 15.02 -8.24 1.01
C SER A 111 15.74 -8.55 -0.30
N ASP A 112 15.00 -8.77 -1.40
CA ASP A 112 15.57 -9.02 -2.73
C ASP A 112 16.48 -7.90 -3.24
N VAL A 113 16.25 -6.66 -2.80
CA VAL A 113 17.07 -5.49 -3.15
C VAL A 113 18.05 -5.08 -2.06
N GLY A 114 18.15 -5.86 -0.98
CA GLY A 114 19.12 -5.67 0.10
C GLY A 114 18.66 -4.75 1.24
N VAL A 115 17.36 -4.49 1.38
CA VAL A 115 16.79 -3.71 2.48
C VAL A 115 16.15 -4.63 3.51
N GLU A 116 16.77 -4.72 4.68
CA GLU A 116 16.25 -5.48 5.81
C GLU A 116 15.07 -4.76 6.46
N THR A 117 13.98 -5.49 6.70
CA THR A 117 12.73 -4.91 7.21
C THR A 117 12.08 -5.76 8.30
N VAL A 118 11.23 -5.12 9.09
CA VAL A 118 10.52 -5.70 10.23
C VAL A 118 9.03 -5.32 10.22
N ARG A 119 8.24 -6.05 10.99
CA ARG A 119 6.90 -5.64 11.42
C ARG A 119 7.01 -4.97 12.78
N VAL A 120 6.29 -3.88 12.99
CA VAL A 120 6.19 -3.24 14.31
C VAL A 120 4.80 -3.49 14.87
N ASP A 121 4.74 -4.03 16.09
CA ASP A 121 3.46 -4.40 16.71
C ASP A 121 2.53 -3.19 16.84
N GLY A 122 1.24 -3.41 16.55
CA GLY A 122 0.23 -2.34 16.48
C GLY A 122 0.37 -1.35 15.31
N ARG A 123 1.41 -1.47 14.45
CA ARG A 123 1.71 -0.52 13.36
C ARG A 123 1.78 -1.23 12.00
N SER A 124 0.63 -1.40 11.35
CA SER A 124 0.55 -2.06 10.03
C SER A 124 1.46 -1.41 8.99
N GLY A 125 2.09 -2.24 8.16
CA GLY A 125 3.05 -1.81 7.14
C GLY A 125 4.42 -2.46 7.32
N VAL A 126 5.36 -2.04 6.48
CA VAL A 126 6.74 -2.56 6.48
C VAL A 126 7.68 -1.45 6.89
N TRP A 127 8.60 -1.79 7.79
CA TRP A 127 9.47 -0.85 8.48
C TRP A 127 10.93 -1.26 8.36
N VAL A 128 11.82 -0.30 8.16
CA VAL A 128 13.25 -0.46 8.43
C VAL A 128 13.45 -0.22 9.93
N PRO A 129 14.10 -1.15 10.65
CA PRO A 129 14.27 -1.02 12.09
C PRO A 129 15.17 0.16 12.45
N ALA A 130 14.95 0.72 13.64
CA ALA A 130 15.82 1.74 14.21
C ALA A 130 17.29 1.30 14.24
N ASP A 131 18.18 2.25 14.00
CA ASP A 131 19.63 2.05 13.91
C ASP A 131 20.37 3.30 14.41
N SER A 132 21.68 3.40 14.18
CA SER A 132 22.46 4.58 14.56
C SER A 132 22.03 5.86 13.83
N CYS A 133 21.21 5.76 12.79
CA CYS A 133 20.78 6.86 11.94
C CYS A 133 19.39 7.39 12.32
N GLY A 134 18.61 6.68 13.15
CA GLY A 134 17.30 7.18 13.58
C GLY A 134 16.34 6.13 14.13
N PRO A 135 15.07 6.51 14.37
CA PRO A 135 14.03 5.60 14.82
C PRO A 135 13.61 4.62 13.70
N ASP A 136 12.60 3.79 13.96
CA ASP A 136 11.96 2.97 12.93
C ASP A 136 11.46 3.86 11.78
N ARG A 137 11.64 3.38 10.54
CA ARG A 137 11.28 4.13 9.33
C ARG A 137 10.34 3.32 8.45
N LYS A 138 9.16 3.87 8.14
CA LYS A 138 8.17 3.17 7.33
C LYS A 138 8.52 3.24 5.85
N VAL A 139 8.74 2.10 5.21
CA VAL A 139 9.01 2.01 3.76
C VAL A 139 7.75 1.67 2.96
N ALA A 140 6.79 0.96 3.59
CA ALA A 140 5.51 0.66 2.95
C ALA A 140 4.31 0.84 3.89
N ALA A 141 3.28 1.51 3.41
CA ALA A 141 1.99 1.65 4.10
C ALA A 141 1.02 0.57 3.63
N ILE A 142 0.19 0.04 4.53
CA ILE A 142 -0.87 -0.91 4.21
C ILE A 142 -2.16 -0.43 4.86
N GLY A 143 -3.20 -0.29 4.05
CA GLY A 143 -4.55 0.09 4.46
C GLY A 143 -5.57 -0.57 3.55
N VAL A 144 -6.27 -1.58 4.08
CA VAL A 144 -7.27 -2.34 3.35
C VAL A 144 -8.68 -2.07 3.89
N ARG A 145 -9.68 -2.35 3.06
CA ARG A 145 -11.08 -2.51 3.47
C ARG A 145 -11.56 -3.87 2.97
N VAL A 146 -12.45 -4.52 3.72
CA VAL A 146 -13.18 -5.70 3.24
C VAL A 146 -14.66 -5.39 3.19
N SER A 147 -15.30 -5.72 2.08
CA SER A 147 -16.74 -5.60 1.89
C SER A 147 -17.25 -6.81 1.12
N ARG A 148 -18.38 -7.40 1.56
CA ARG A 148 -18.95 -8.62 0.93
C ARG A 148 -17.93 -9.75 0.71
N GLY A 149 -16.97 -9.89 1.63
CA GLY A 149 -15.91 -10.89 1.58
C GLY A 149 -14.77 -10.60 0.60
N VAL A 150 -14.75 -9.46 -0.09
CA VAL A 150 -13.72 -9.07 -1.06
C VAL A 150 -12.98 -7.82 -0.57
N THR A 151 -11.67 -7.75 -0.83
CA THR A 151 -10.81 -6.64 -0.41
C THR A 151 -10.91 -5.43 -1.36
N LEU A 152 -10.61 -4.25 -0.82
CA LEU A 152 -10.44 -2.97 -1.49
C LEU A 152 -9.22 -2.26 -0.90
N HIS A 153 -8.66 -1.29 -1.63
CA HIS A 153 -7.40 -0.63 -1.31
C HIS A 153 -6.25 -1.64 -1.25
N GLY A 154 -5.23 -1.42 -0.41
CA GLY A 154 -4.05 -2.27 -0.44
C GLY A 154 -2.83 -1.64 0.22
N PHE A 155 -1.76 -1.54 -0.55
CA PHE A 155 -0.46 -1.09 -0.08
C PHE A 155 0.15 0.00 -0.95
N ALA A 156 1.14 0.70 -0.40
CA ALA A 156 1.95 1.68 -1.10
C ALA A 156 3.41 1.54 -0.64
N LEU A 157 4.32 1.26 -1.57
CA LEU A 157 5.76 1.09 -1.36
C LEU A 157 6.50 2.32 -1.88
N ASN A 158 7.27 2.97 -1.01
CA ASN A 158 8.07 4.14 -1.35
C ASN A 158 9.33 3.71 -2.12
N CYS A 159 9.40 4.00 -3.41
CA CYS A 159 10.53 3.65 -4.27
C CYS A 159 11.49 4.85 -4.34
N ASP A 160 11.21 5.80 -5.22
CA ASP A 160 11.95 7.04 -5.48
C ASP A 160 11.10 8.31 -5.25
N CYS A 161 9.96 8.18 -4.58
CA CYS A 161 9.08 9.30 -4.27
C CYS A 161 9.74 10.38 -3.38
N ASP A 162 9.34 11.63 -3.59
CA ASP A 162 9.69 12.74 -2.72
C ASP A 162 9.02 12.59 -1.34
N LEU A 163 9.86 12.35 -0.31
CA LEU A 163 9.40 12.14 1.05
C LEU A 163 8.95 13.43 1.74
N ALA A 164 9.27 14.62 1.21
CA ALA A 164 8.86 15.91 1.79
C ALA A 164 7.33 16.09 1.85
N ALA A 165 6.59 15.32 1.06
CA ALA A 165 5.13 15.27 1.16
C ALA A 165 4.64 14.72 2.51
N PHE A 166 5.40 13.84 3.16
CA PHE A 166 5.03 13.29 4.47
C PHE A 166 5.22 14.30 5.62
N ASP A 167 6.10 15.29 5.47
CA ASP A 167 6.37 16.31 6.50
C ASP A 167 5.16 17.21 6.79
N ARG A 168 4.18 17.23 5.88
CA ARG A 168 2.95 18.04 6.00
C ARG A 168 1.85 17.35 6.78
N ILE A 169 2.02 16.09 7.13
CA ILE A 169 1.01 15.27 7.81
C ILE A 169 1.60 14.59 9.03
N VAL A 170 0.74 14.02 9.87
CA VAL A 170 1.16 13.00 10.85
C VAL A 170 0.80 11.63 10.27
N PRO A 171 1.68 11.01 9.47
CA PRO A 171 1.33 9.81 8.73
C PRO A 171 0.97 8.67 9.68
N CYS A 172 -0.17 8.04 9.43
CA CYS A 172 -0.72 7.00 10.31
C CYS A 172 -0.95 7.44 11.79
N GLY A 173 -0.85 8.74 12.13
CA GLY A 173 -0.93 9.24 13.52
C GLY A 173 0.31 8.93 14.37
N ILE A 174 1.42 8.55 13.73
CA ILE A 174 2.65 8.13 14.38
C ILE A 174 3.61 9.33 14.39
N ARG A 175 4.05 9.72 15.59
CA ARG A 175 4.92 10.90 15.80
C ARG A 175 6.34 10.54 16.22
N ASP A 176 6.57 9.27 16.58
CA ASP A 176 7.84 8.74 17.11
C ASP A 176 8.55 7.84 16.09
N ALA A 177 8.22 7.96 14.80
CA ALA A 177 8.82 7.21 13.72
C ALA A 177 8.88 8.07 12.45
N GLU A 178 9.72 7.65 11.51
CA GLU A 178 9.92 8.34 10.24
C GLU A 178 9.30 7.57 9.07
N VAL A 179 9.29 8.21 7.90
CA VAL A 179 9.00 7.57 6.61
C VAL A 179 10.30 7.51 5.81
N THR A 180 10.51 6.42 5.08
CA THR A 180 11.67 6.25 4.19
C THR A 180 11.24 5.71 2.82
N SER A 181 12.19 5.61 1.91
CA SER A 181 12.05 5.02 0.57
C SER A 181 13.21 4.08 0.29
N LEU A 182 13.04 3.16 -0.66
CA LEU A 182 14.13 2.27 -1.09
C LEU A 182 15.33 3.07 -1.60
N THR A 183 15.06 4.20 -2.28
CA THR A 183 16.10 5.12 -2.75
C THR A 183 16.93 5.70 -1.60
N ARG A 184 16.28 6.11 -0.50
CA ARG A 184 16.98 6.64 0.69
C ARG A 184 17.81 5.57 1.38
N GLU A 185 17.27 4.36 1.56
CA GLU A 185 17.96 3.29 2.30
C GLU A 185 19.12 2.67 1.50
N LEU A 186 19.04 2.62 0.17
CA LEU A 186 20.09 2.05 -0.68
C LEU A 186 21.10 3.08 -1.20
N GLY A 187 20.84 4.38 -1.01
CA GLY A 187 21.74 5.45 -1.46
C GLY A 187 21.89 5.55 -2.98
N ARG A 188 20.93 5.01 -3.73
CA ARG A 188 20.85 5.07 -5.20
C ARG A 188 19.39 5.23 -5.62
N ASP A 189 19.16 5.69 -6.84
CA ASP A 189 17.81 5.74 -7.40
C ASP A 189 17.23 4.32 -7.57
N VAL A 190 16.04 4.09 -7.00
CA VAL A 190 15.28 2.82 -7.06
C VAL A 190 13.87 3.15 -7.50
N THR A 191 13.62 3.03 -8.79
CA THR A 191 12.37 3.49 -9.42
C THR A 191 11.21 2.50 -9.24
N VAL A 192 9.98 2.99 -9.40
CA VAL A 192 8.80 2.11 -9.50
C VAL A 192 8.94 1.08 -10.62
N ALA A 193 9.55 1.45 -11.75
CA ALA A 193 9.76 0.52 -12.87
C ALA A 193 10.68 -0.65 -12.51
N GLU A 194 11.70 -0.42 -11.69
CA GLU A 194 12.59 -1.47 -11.14
C GLU A 194 11.83 -2.39 -10.18
N MET A 195 11.03 -1.81 -9.28
CA MET A 195 10.37 -2.55 -8.21
C MET A 195 9.11 -3.29 -8.64
N LEU A 196 8.41 -2.79 -9.66
CA LEU A 196 7.14 -3.35 -10.13
C LEU A 196 7.19 -4.86 -10.41
N PRO A 197 8.15 -5.40 -11.20
CA PRO A 197 8.21 -6.85 -11.44
C PRO A 197 8.46 -7.67 -10.16
N ILE A 198 9.27 -7.15 -9.22
CA ILE A 198 9.60 -7.81 -7.95
C ILE A 198 8.36 -7.86 -7.04
N VAL A 199 7.72 -6.70 -6.84
CA VAL A 199 6.48 -6.60 -6.06
C VAL A 199 5.38 -7.48 -6.66
N GLN A 200 5.25 -7.49 -7.99
CA GLN A 200 4.26 -8.34 -8.65
C GLN A 200 4.47 -9.82 -8.32
N ALA A 201 5.72 -10.32 -8.40
CA ALA A 201 6.02 -11.72 -8.14
C ALA A 201 5.63 -12.12 -6.71
N HIS A 202 6.12 -11.38 -5.71
CA HIS A 202 5.83 -11.65 -4.29
C HIS A 202 4.36 -11.47 -3.94
N ALA A 203 3.70 -10.46 -4.51
CA ALA A 203 2.27 -10.24 -4.29
C ALA A 203 1.44 -11.38 -4.90
N VAL A 204 1.76 -11.84 -6.11
CA VAL A 204 1.08 -12.98 -6.74
C VAL A 204 1.26 -14.23 -5.90
N GLU A 205 2.48 -14.52 -5.44
CA GLU A 205 2.74 -15.68 -4.58
C GLU A 205 1.92 -15.62 -3.28
N ALA A 206 1.97 -14.49 -2.58
CA ALA A 206 1.25 -14.31 -1.31
C ALA A 206 -0.28 -14.37 -1.46
N LEU A 207 -0.82 -14.04 -2.63
CA LEU A 207 -2.26 -14.02 -2.91
C LEU A 207 -2.78 -15.31 -3.56
N SER A 208 -1.94 -16.08 -4.24
CA SER A 208 -2.35 -17.28 -4.99
C SER A 208 -2.79 -18.46 -4.10
N GLY A 209 -2.62 -18.36 -2.78
CA GLY A 209 -3.10 -19.34 -1.80
C GLY A 209 -4.41 -18.93 -1.08
N VAL A 210 -4.98 -17.77 -1.39
CA VAL A 210 -6.19 -17.26 -0.72
C VAL A 210 -7.43 -17.86 -1.41
N GLY A 211 -8.06 -18.86 -0.79
CA GLY A 211 -9.33 -19.43 -1.27
C GLY A 211 -9.27 -20.84 -1.87
N SER A 212 -8.11 -21.50 -1.91
CA SER A 212 -8.01 -22.93 -2.21
C SER A 212 -8.34 -23.76 -0.97
N THR A 213 -9.62 -23.75 -0.56
CA THR A 213 -10.20 -24.87 0.18
C THR A 213 -10.95 -25.71 -0.83
N THR A 214 -10.37 -26.85 -1.20
CA THR A 214 -11.13 -28.03 -1.65
C THR A 214 -12.15 -28.42 -0.60
#